data_AF-A0A6P4F2F9-F1
#
_entry.id   AF-A0A6P4F2F9-F1
#
_cell.length_a   1.000
_cell.length_b   1.000
_cell.length_c   1.000
_cell.angle_alpha   90.00
_cell.angle_beta   90.00
_cell.angle_gamma   90.00
#
_symmetry.space_group_name_H-M   'P 1'
#
loop_
_entity.id
_entity.type
_entity.pdbx_description
1 polymer ?
#
loop_
_entity_poly.entity_id
_entity_poly.type
_entity_poly.pdbx_seq_one_letter_code
_entity_poly.pdbx_strand_id
1 'polypeptide(L)' 'MSKQPSFVSRNLVAIVMIPSLVGIHLGWSYMQNNRKLVTEAEQIDMPPVTFGKFMWNKLTGGGTPAE' A
#
# COMPACT_ATOMS: atom_id res chain seq x y z
N MET A 1 -12.34 -41.36 -2.63
CA MET A 1 -11.00 -40.71 -2.76
C MET A 1 -11.16 -39.22 -2.54
N SER A 2 -10.69 -38.67 -1.42
CA SER A 2 -10.58 -37.23 -1.23
C SER A 2 -9.42 -36.70 -2.06
N LYS A 3 -9.69 -36.02 -3.18
CA LYS A 3 -8.67 -35.33 -3.97
C LYS A 3 -8.01 -34.28 -3.07
N GLN A 4 -6.70 -34.40 -2.84
CA GLN A 4 -5.96 -33.34 -2.16
C GLN A 4 -6.11 -32.05 -2.98
N PRO A 5 -6.42 -30.91 -2.34
CA PRO A 5 -6.61 -29.66 -3.04
C PRO A 5 -5.31 -29.25 -3.73
N SER A 6 -5.42 -28.89 -5.02
CA SER A 6 -4.30 -28.40 -5.82
C SER A 6 -3.70 -27.13 -5.21
N PHE A 7 -2.38 -26.97 -5.34
CA PHE A 7 -1.66 -25.77 -4.92
C PHE A 7 -2.31 -24.48 -5.48
N VAL A 8 -2.79 -24.53 -6.73
CA VAL A 8 -3.47 -23.40 -7.37
C VAL A 8 -4.80 -23.11 -6.68
N SER A 9 -5.63 -24.13 -6.41
CA SER A 9 -6.90 -23.93 -5.70
C SER A 9 -6.72 -23.45 -4.27
N ARG A 10 -5.64 -23.85 -3.60
CA ARG A 10 -5.36 -23.47 -2.21
C ARG A 10 -4.81 -22.05 -2.07
N ASN A 11 -4.14 -21.54 -3.09
CA ASN A 11 -3.49 -20.23 -3.09
C ASN A 11 -4.03 -19.27 -4.15
N LEU A 12 -5.20 -19.55 -4.74
CA LEU A 12 -5.77 -18.77 -5.85
C LEU A 12 -5.88 -17.28 -5.51
N VAL A 13 -6.33 -16.98 -4.29
CA VAL A 13 -6.44 -15.60 -3.80
C VAL A 13 -5.08 -14.91 -3.77
N ALA A 14 -4.04 -15.57 -3.26
CA ALA A 14 -2.70 -14.97 -3.22
C ALA A 14 -2.10 -14.77 -4.63
N ILE A 15 -2.32 -15.74 -5.52
CA ILE A 15 -1.89 -15.69 -6.92
C ILE A 15 -2.50 -14.49 -7.65
N VAL A 16 -3.74 -14.11 -7.33
CA VAL A 16 -4.40 -12.94 -7.93
C VAL A 16 -4.03 -11.64 -7.20
N MET A 17 -4.10 -11.65 -5.86
CA MET A 17 -3.92 -10.44 -5.05
C MET A 17 -2.51 -9.88 -5.11
N ILE A 18 -1.47 -10.71 -5.11
CA ILE A 18 -0.08 -10.24 -5.09
C ILE A 18 0.24 -9.44 -6.38
N PRO A 19 -0.01 -9.97 -7.60
CA PRO A 19 0.18 -9.20 -8.82
C PRO A 19 -0.69 -7.94 -8.89
N SER A 20 -1.93 -7.98 -8.39
CA SER A 20 -2.81 -6.79 -8.34
C SER A 20 -2.23 -5.69 -7.46
N LEU A 21 -1.73 -6.03 -6.27
CA LEU A 21 -1.09 -5.05 -5.36
C LEU A 21 0.18 -4.45 -5.97
N VAL A 22 1.00 -5.27 -6.63
CA VAL A 22 2.19 -4.79 -7.35
C VAL A 22 1.78 -3.85 -8.49
N GLY A 23 0.74 -4.19 -9.25
CA GLY A 23 0.21 -3.35 -10.32
C GLY A 23 -0.29 -2.00 -9.82
N ILE A 24 -1.04 -1.99 -8.71
CA ILE A 24 -1.50 -0.76 -8.07
C ILE A 24 -0.32 0.10 -7.60
N HIS A 25 0.71 -0.52 -7.00
CA HIS A 25 1.91 0.17 -6.54
C HIS A 25 2.67 0.84 -7.68
N LEU A 26 2.91 0.11 -8.77
CA LEU A 26 3.60 0.63 -9.96
C LEU A 26 2.75 1.68 -10.68
N GLY A 27 1.45 1.46 -10.78
CA GLY A 27 0.50 2.41 -11.36
C GLY A 27 0.48 3.73 -10.59
N TRP A 28 0.47 3.68 -9.27
CA TRP A 28 0.57 4.87 -8.41
C TRP A 28 1.88 5.62 -8.63
N SER A 29 3.01 4.89 -8.63
CA SER A 29 4.34 5.48 -8.86
C SER A 29 4.46 6.12 -10.25
N TYR A 30 3.87 5.51 -11.27
CA TYR A 30 3.81 6.07 -12.62
C TYR A 30 2.97 7.36 -12.67
N MET A 31 1.81 7.38 -12.00
CA MET A 31 0.95 8.56 -11.95
C MET A 31 1.62 9.75 -11.26
N GLN A 32 2.31 9.52 -10.13
CA GLN A 32 2.99 10.56 -9.35
C GLN A 32 4.30 11.07 -10.01
N ASN A 33 4.95 10.26 -10.86
CA ASN A 33 6.15 10.67 -11.61
C ASN A 33 5.86 11.51 -12.86
N ASN A 34 4.60 11.81 -13.16
CA ASN A 34 4.24 12.71 -14.25
C ASN A 34 4.33 14.18 -13.81
N ARG A 35 5.50 14.81 -14.03
CA ARG A 35 5.76 16.25 -13.82
C ARG A 35 4.82 17.21 -14.56
N LYS A 36 4.01 16.69 -15.48
CA LYS A 36 3.00 17.48 -16.22
C LYS A 36 1.71 17.72 -15.42
N LEU A 37 1.49 16.98 -14.31
CA LEU A 37 0.25 17.03 -13.52
C LEU A 37 0.48 17.33 -12.03
N VAL A 38 1.70 17.16 -11.50
CA VAL A 38 2.03 17.41 -10.09
C VAL A 38 3.45 17.99 -10.02
N THR A 39 3.62 19.12 -9.34
CA THR A 39 4.97 19.68 -9.08
C THR A 39 5.69 18.89 -7.98
N GLU A 40 7.03 18.87 -7.95
CA GLU A 40 7.80 18.05 -6.98
C GLU A 40 7.46 18.33 -5.51
N ALA A 41 6.97 19.52 -5.19
CA ALA A 41 6.53 19.90 -3.85
C ALA A 41 5.17 19.30 -3.44
N GLU A 42 4.40 18.78 -4.39
CA GLU A 42 3.04 18.23 -4.19
C GLU A 42 2.98 16.72 -4.34
N GLN A 43 4.12 16.04 -4.55
CA GLN A 43 4.15 14.59 -4.63
C GLN A 43 3.72 13.98 -3.29
N ILE A 44 2.59 13.26 -3.32
CA ILE A 44 2.06 12.57 -2.16
C ILE A 44 2.73 11.20 -2.07
N ASP A 45 3.44 10.98 -0.96
CA ASP A 45 3.94 9.68 -0.56
C ASP A 45 2.82 8.64 -0.67
N MET A 46 3.19 7.41 -1.03
CA MET A 46 2.21 6.33 -1.24
C MET A 46 1.18 6.26 -0.10
N PRO A 47 -0.14 6.19 -0.39
CA PRO A 47 -1.18 6.25 0.63
C PRO A 47 -0.97 5.29 1.82
N PRO A 48 -0.47 4.05 1.62
CA PRO A 48 -0.13 3.15 2.74
C PRO A 48 1.01 3.66 3.62
N VAL A 49 2.02 4.31 3.04
CA VAL A 49 3.16 4.89 3.76
C VAL A 49 2.71 6.12 4.53
N THR A 50 1.91 6.98 3.92
CA THR A 50 1.32 8.17 4.57
C THR A 50 0.41 7.76 5.73
N PHE A 51 -0.42 6.73 5.54
CA PHE A 51 -1.24 6.16 6.61
C PHE A 51 -0.40 5.52 7.72
N GLY A 52 0.67 4.79 7.36
CA GLY A 52 1.62 4.24 8.31
C GLY A 52 2.29 5.32 9.17
N LYS A 53 2.77 6.40 8.54
CA LYS A 53 3.32 7.59 9.23
C LYS A 53 2.28 8.25 10.13
N PHE A 54 1.05 8.43 9.65
CA PHE A 54 -0.05 9.00 10.43
C PHE A 54 -0.36 8.16 11.67
N MET A 55 -0.46 6.85 11.49
CA MET A 55 -0.80 5.91 12.55
C MET A 55 0.36 5.77 13.55
N TRP A 56 1.61 5.76 13.06
CA TRP A 56 2.81 5.82 13.88
C TRP A 56 2.87 7.10 14.72
N ASN A 57 2.67 8.27 14.12
CA ASN A 57 2.65 9.55 14.83
C ASN A 57 1.51 9.62 15.86
N LYS A 58 0.36 9.01 15.56
CA LYS A 58 -0.76 8.90 16.50
C LYS A 58 -0.46 7.96 17.68
N LEU A 59 0.26 6.87 17.44
CA LEU A 59 0.64 5.91 18.47
C LEU A 59 1.84 6.37 19.32
N THR A 60 2.78 7.10 18.72
CA THR A 60 3.99 7.62 19.39
C THR A 60 3.80 9.02 20.00
N GLY A 61 2.78 9.77 19.57
CA GLY A 61 2.46 11.12 20.05
C GLY A 61 1.40 11.19 21.15
N GLY A 62 0.86 10.07 21.62
CA GLY A 62 -0.16 10.01 22.69
C GLY A 62 0.40 10.17 24.11
N GLY A 63 1.45 10.97 24.31
CA GLY A 63 2.27 10.95 25.51
C GLY A 63 2.79 12.28 26.04
N THR A 64 2.18 13.43 25.73
CA THR A 64 2.30 14.64 26.59
C THR A 64 1.08 15.54 26.39
N PRO A 65 0.20 15.67 27.40
CA PRO A 65 -0.73 16.78 27.52
C PRO A 65 -0.03 17.90 28.30
N ALA A 66 0.22 19.06 27.68
CA ALA A 66 0.35 20.33 28.38
C ALA A 66 0.46 21.49 27.38
N GLU A 67 -0.50 22.40 27.51
CA GLU A 67 -0.61 23.78 26.98
C GLU A 67 -0.86 24.01 25.49
#